data_AF-A0A8I1WJL2-F1
#
_entry.id   AF-A0A8I1WJL2-F1
#
_cell.length_a   1.000
_cell.length_b   1.000
_cell.length_c   1.000
_cell.angle_alpha   90.00
_cell.angle_beta   90.00
_cell.angle_gamma   90.00
#
_symmetry.space_group_name_H-M   'P 1'
#
loop_
_entity.id
_entity.type
_entity.pdbx_description
1 polymer ?
#
loop_
_entity_poly.entity_id
_entity_poly.type
_entity_poly.pdbx_seq_one_letter_code
_entity_poly.pdbx_strand_id
1 'polypeptide(L)'
;MGIKAAVFEIKATCYAHEGFNDESPSVQGAALEQLGKDMVDHLLENGVDDVKIKGDYVEELEVEKPSMKYFEVCDPYYALIKANTKEKAIKLYTEEVADDDGYLRDEIKEVGMLYAAVKHSRTVTEDQELSPISDVLEELQSNEERVLIMDGSLL
;
A
#
# COMPACT_ATOMS: atom_id res chain seq x y z
N MET A 1 -8.54 -0.45 -36.91
CA MET A 1 -7.56 0.66 -36.86
C MET A 1 -6.70 0.39 -35.63
N GLY A 2 -5.47 -0.09 -35.82
CA GLY A 2 -4.62 -0.54 -34.71
C GLY A 2 -3.84 0.61 -34.07
N ILE A 3 -3.47 0.45 -32.80
CA ILE A 3 -2.50 1.32 -32.12
C ILE A 3 -1.19 1.24 -32.91
N LYS A 4 -0.68 2.39 -33.36
CA LYS A 4 0.59 2.46 -34.12
C LYS A 4 1.81 2.67 -33.25
N ALA A 5 1.62 3.24 -32.06
CA ALA A 5 2.62 3.43 -31.03
C ALA A 5 1.89 3.73 -29.71
N ALA A 6 2.42 3.22 -28.60
CA ALA A 6 2.02 3.61 -27.26
C ALA A 6 3.30 3.97 -26.49
N VAL A 7 3.33 5.14 -25.88
CA VAL A 7 4.49 5.64 -25.12
C VAL A 7 4.06 5.75 -23.66
N PHE A 8 4.74 5.01 -22.79
CA PHE A 8 4.50 5.05 -21.35
C PHE A 8 5.83 5.29 -20.64
N GLU A 9 5.81 6.14 -19.61
CA GLU A 9 6.93 6.32 -18.70
C GLU A 9 6.69 5.44 -17.48
N ILE A 10 7.58 4.47 -17.23
CA ILE A 10 7.51 3.58 -16.07
C ILE A 10 8.58 4.02 -15.08
N LYS A 11 8.15 4.45 -13.89
CA LYS A 11 9.02 4.68 -12.74
C LYS A 11 8.88 3.52 -11.77
N ALA A 12 9.96 2.78 -11.57
CA ALA A 12 10.04 1.70 -10.59
C ALA A 12 10.95 2.12 -9.44
N THR A 13 10.46 1.99 -8.21
CA THR A 13 11.26 2.17 -6.99
C THR A 13 11.40 0.80 -6.34
N CYS A 14 12.62 0.27 -6.31
CA CYS A 14 12.93 -1.00 -5.69
C CYS A 14 13.49 -0.76 -4.29
N TYR A 15 12.89 -1.37 -3.27
CA TYR A 15 13.42 -1.36 -1.91
C TYR A 15 14.26 -2.61 -1.69
N ALA A 16 15.46 -2.42 -1.15
CA ALA A 16 16.32 -3.49 -0.66
C ALA A 16 15.56 -4.41 0.31
N HIS A 17 15.62 -5.74 0.11
CA HIS A 17 15.21 -6.69 1.15
C HIS A 17 16.28 -6.75 2.26
N GLU A 18 15.95 -7.31 3.43
CA GLU A 18 16.96 -7.54 4.49
C GLU A 18 18.16 -8.32 3.93
N GLY A 19 19.37 -7.78 4.09
CA GLY A 19 20.62 -8.35 3.57
C GLY A 19 21.10 -7.81 2.22
N PHE A 20 20.26 -7.10 1.45
CA PHE A 20 20.70 -6.49 0.19
C PHE A 20 21.75 -5.39 0.41
N ASN A 21 21.68 -4.68 1.53
CA ASN A 21 22.65 -3.65 1.93
C ASN A 21 23.98 -4.22 2.46
N ASP A 22 24.06 -5.54 2.71
CA ASP A 22 25.30 -6.19 3.10
C ASP A 22 26.19 -6.52 1.88
N GLU A 23 25.63 -6.40 0.67
CA GLU A 23 26.36 -6.55 -0.58
C GLU A 23 27.09 -5.27 -0.98
N SER A 24 28.25 -5.40 -1.61
CA SER A 24 28.98 -4.24 -2.12
C SER A 24 28.13 -3.47 -3.16
N PRO A 25 28.27 -2.14 -3.27
CA PRO A 25 27.57 -1.33 -4.27
C PRO A 25 27.73 -1.83 -5.72
N SER A 26 28.86 -2.46 -6.04
CA SER A 26 29.09 -3.10 -7.34
C SER A 26 28.20 -4.30 -7.62
N VAL A 27 27.89 -5.10 -6.58
CA VAL A 27 27.02 -6.28 -6.72
C VAL A 27 25.57 -5.83 -6.86
N GLN A 28 25.15 -4.85 -6.06
CA GLN A 28 23.83 -4.22 -6.17
C GLN A 28 23.63 -3.59 -7.57
N GLY A 29 24.66 -2.93 -8.09
CA GLY A 29 24.65 -2.35 -9.43
C GLY A 29 24.49 -3.41 -10.53
N ALA A 30 25.20 -4.54 -10.41
CA ALA A 30 25.08 -5.64 -11.36
C ALA A 30 23.68 -6.29 -11.34
N ALA A 31 23.09 -6.46 -10.14
CA ALA A 31 21.75 -7.02 -9.98
C ALA A 31 20.67 -6.13 -10.63
N LEU A 32 20.75 -4.82 -10.44
CA LEU A 32 19.81 -3.86 -11.03
C LEU A 32 19.98 -3.73 -12.55
N GLU A 33 21.22 -3.78 -13.06
CA GLU A 33 21.47 -3.83 -14.49
C GLU A 33 20.90 -5.10 -15.13
N GLN A 34 21.02 -6.25 -14.44
CA GLN A 34 20.45 -7.52 -14.91
C GLN A 34 18.92 -7.47 -14.93
N LEU A 35 18.28 -6.96 -13.88
CA LEU A 35 16.83 -6.75 -13.84
C LEU A 35 16.35 -5.89 -15.03
N GLY A 36 17.06 -4.80 -15.31
CA GLY A 36 16.77 -3.94 -16.45
C GLY A 36 16.83 -4.70 -17.79
N LYS A 37 17.81 -5.59 -17.96
CA LYS A 37 17.92 -6.47 -19.14
C LYS A 37 16.76 -7.46 -19.23
N ASP A 38 16.44 -8.15 -18.14
CA ASP A 38 15.37 -9.15 -18.10
C ASP A 38 14.01 -8.53 -18.48
N MET A 39 13.75 -7.30 -18.01
CA MET A 39 12.54 -6.55 -18.37
C MET A 39 12.50 -6.17 -19.86
N VAL A 40 13.64 -5.71 -20.42
CA VAL A 40 13.75 -5.39 -21.86
C VAL A 40 13.48 -6.64 -22.69
N ASP A 41 14.12 -7.75 -22.36
CA ASP A 41 13.99 -9.01 -23.09
C ASP A 41 12.53 -9.51 -23.07
N HIS A 42 11.88 -9.49 -21.90
CA HIS A 42 10.49 -9.90 -21.79
C HIS A 42 9.54 -9.04 -22.65
N LEU A 43 9.76 -7.72 -22.70
CA LEU A 43 8.94 -6.82 -23.50
C LEU A 43 9.15 -7.03 -25.01
N LEU A 44 10.41 -7.27 -25.43
CA LEU A 44 10.74 -7.60 -26.82
C LEU A 44 10.08 -8.92 -27.25
N GLU A 45 10.12 -9.96 -26.40
CA GLU A 45 9.46 -11.25 -26.66
C GLU A 45 7.94 -11.12 -26.85
N ASN A 46 7.32 -10.14 -26.19
CA ASN A 46 5.90 -9.86 -26.27
C ASN A 46 5.52 -8.85 -27.37
N GLY A 47 6.44 -8.56 -28.30
CA GLY A 47 6.16 -7.76 -29.51
C GLY A 47 6.17 -6.25 -29.28
N VAL A 48 6.82 -5.77 -28.22
CA VAL A 48 7.09 -4.34 -28.01
C VAL A 48 8.42 -3.98 -28.66
N ASP A 49 8.39 -3.16 -29.70
CA ASP A 49 9.61 -2.69 -30.37
C ASP A 49 10.21 -1.43 -29.67
N ASP A 50 11.54 -1.27 -29.71
CA ASP A 50 12.31 -0.10 -29.23
C ASP A 50 12.18 0.26 -27.73
N VAL A 51 12.29 -0.75 -26.85
CA VAL A 51 12.29 -0.57 -25.39
C VAL A 51 13.60 0.08 -24.91
N LYS A 52 13.50 1.26 -24.29
CA LYS A 52 14.62 1.95 -23.63
C LYS A 52 14.32 2.17 -22.15
N ILE A 53 14.94 1.39 -21.28
CA ILE A 53 14.89 1.61 -19.83
C ILE A 53 16.14 2.38 -19.42
N LYS A 54 15.96 3.50 -18.71
CA LYS A 54 17.05 4.21 -18.01
C LYS A 54 16.91 3.93 -16.52
N GLY A 55 17.92 3.30 -15.93
CA GLY A 55 18.05 3.18 -14.47
C GLY A 55 19.00 4.25 -13.97
N ASP A 56 18.49 5.20 -13.18
CA ASP A 56 19.32 6.14 -12.45
C ASP A 56 19.47 5.63 -11.00
N TYR A 57 20.70 5.44 -10.54
CA TYR A 57 20.99 5.16 -9.14
C TYR A 57 20.91 6.47 -8.36
N VAL A 58 20.00 6.54 -7.40
CA VAL A 58 19.98 7.65 -6.44
C VAL A 58 20.48 7.04 -5.12
N GLU A 59 21.69 7.43 -4.71
CA GLU A 59 22.16 7.20 -3.34
C GLU A 59 21.17 7.94 -2.43
N GLU A 60 20.31 7.17 -1.76
CA GLU A 60 19.36 7.66 -0.75
C GLU A 60 18.39 8.74 -1.24
N LEU A 61 17.28 8.30 -1.84
CA LEU A 61 16.05 8.98 -1.50
C LEU A 61 15.67 8.48 -0.09
N GLU A 62 15.56 9.39 0.90
CA GLU A 62 14.81 9.14 2.13
C GLU A 62 13.32 8.95 1.77
N VAL A 63 12.99 7.90 1.02
CA VAL A 63 11.60 7.45 0.92
C VAL A 63 11.44 6.51 2.10
N GLU A 64 10.72 6.95 3.12
CA GLU A 64 10.20 6.04 4.14
C GLU A 64 9.61 4.83 3.41
N LYS A 65 10.20 3.64 3.63
CA LYS A 65 9.58 2.38 3.26
C LYS A 65 8.11 2.48 3.70
N PRO A 66 7.12 2.24 2.83
CA PRO A 66 5.72 2.35 3.20
C PRO A 66 5.51 1.48 4.44
N SER A 67 5.35 2.14 5.58
CA SER A 67 5.06 1.52 6.85
C SER A 67 3.54 1.48 6.96
N MET A 68 3.02 0.37 7.47
CA MET A 68 1.60 0.23 7.65
C MET A 68 1.11 1.26 8.67
N LYS A 69 0.14 2.09 8.26
CA LYS A 69 -0.46 3.13 9.08
C LYS A 69 -1.91 2.80 9.38
N TYR A 70 -2.45 3.50 10.36
CA TYR A 70 -3.83 3.36 10.79
C TYR A 70 -4.51 4.72 10.73
N PHE A 71 -5.74 4.73 10.25
CA PHE A 71 -6.51 5.94 10.04
C PHE A 71 -7.88 5.79 10.67
N GLU A 72 -8.34 6.84 11.35
CA GLU A 72 -9.65 6.91 11.96
C GLU A 72 -10.48 8.00 11.25
N VAL A 73 -11.74 7.66 10.95
CA VAL A 73 -12.77 8.57 10.46
C VAL A 73 -13.92 8.50 11.46
N CYS A 74 -14.49 9.65 11.82
CA CYS A 74 -15.63 9.72 12.74
C CYS A 74 -16.93 10.11 12.03
N ASP A 75 -16.85 10.90 10.97
CA ASP A 75 -17.98 11.43 10.21
C ASP A 75 -17.78 11.15 8.71
N PRO A 76 -18.85 10.84 7.94
CA PRO A 76 -20.22 10.61 8.41
C PRO A 76 -20.43 9.29 9.17
N TYR A 77 -19.56 8.30 8.96
CA TYR A 77 -19.61 7.02 9.66
C TYR A 77 -18.24 6.68 10.24
N TYR A 78 -18.26 6.05 11.41
CA TYR A 78 -17.03 5.64 12.04
C TYR A 78 -16.33 4.55 11.22
N ALA A 79 -15.02 4.72 10.98
CA ALA A 79 -14.19 3.69 10.40
C ALA A 79 -12.78 3.69 11.01
N LEU A 80 -12.22 2.50 11.20
CA LEU A 80 -10.80 2.29 11.47
C LEU A 80 -10.19 1.54 10.29
N ILE A 81 -9.21 2.16 9.64
CA ILE A 81 -8.66 1.69 8.37
C ILE A 81 -7.17 1.47 8.51
N LYS A 82 -6.69 0.36 7.95
CA LYS A 82 -5.28 0.03 7.86
C LYS A 82 -4.82 0.20 6.42
N ALA A 83 -3.85 1.09 6.18
CA ALA A 83 -3.35 1.38 4.84
C ALA A 83 -1.93 1.94 4.87
N ASN A 84 -1.20 1.86 3.75
CA ASN A 84 0.15 2.42 3.65
C ASN A 84 0.17 3.96 3.53
N THR A 85 -0.91 4.58 3.04
CA THR A 85 -0.99 6.04 2.87
C THR A 85 -2.40 6.55 3.18
N LYS A 86 -2.51 7.85 3.47
CA LYS A 86 -3.79 8.53 3.70
C LYS A 86 -4.69 8.44 2.47
N GLU A 87 -4.13 8.58 1.27
CA GLU A 87 -4.87 8.48 0.00
C GLU A 87 -5.48 7.10 -0.19
N LYS A 88 -4.76 6.04 0.19
CA LYS A 88 -5.29 4.67 0.14
C LYS A 88 -6.37 4.43 1.20
N ALA A 89 -6.22 5.02 2.39
CA ALA A 89 -7.24 4.94 3.42
C ALA A 89 -8.53 5.66 3.01
N ILE A 90 -8.43 6.84 2.38
CA ILE A 90 -9.57 7.55 1.77
C ILE A 90 -10.25 6.66 0.73
N LYS A 91 -9.47 6.03 -0.16
CA LYS A 91 -10.01 5.14 -1.18
C LYS A 91 -10.79 3.97 -0.55
N LEU A 92 -10.22 3.29 0.45
CA LEU A 92 -10.90 2.20 1.16
C LEU A 92 -12.20 2.67 1.85
N TYR A 93 -12.17 3.84 2.48
CA TYR A 93 -13.38 4.42 3.09
C TYR A 93 -14.48 4.64 2.05
N THR A 94 -14.14 5.23 0.89
CA THR A 94 -15.13 5.51 -0.16
C THR A 94 -15.65 4.25 -0.84
N GLU A 95 -14.84 3.19 -0.91
CA GLU A 95 -15.25 1.92 -1.52
C GLU A 95 -16.11 1.04 -0.59
N GLU A 96 -15.85 1.06 0.72
CA GLU A 96 -16.44 0.11 1.67
C GLU A 96 -17.37 0.74 2.71
N VAL A 97 -17.25 2.04 2.98
CA VAL A 97 -17.95 2.71 4.10
C VAL A 97 -18.98 3.73 3.60
N ALA A 98 -18.53 4.81 2.95
CA ALA A 98 -19.41 5.89 2.48
C ALA A 98 -18.76 6.82 1.45
N ASP A 99 -19.59 7.44 0.61
CA ASP A 99 -19.16 8.46 -0.35
C ASP A 99 -18.46 9.66 0.32
N ASP A 100 -17.49 10.26 -0.37
CA ASP A 100 -16.83 11.51 0.04
C ASP A 100 -17.72 12.73 -0.29
N ASP A 101 -18.14 13.46 0.73
CA ASP A 101 -18.92 14.70 0.63
C ASP A 101 -18.06 15.95 0.44
N GLY A 102 -16.74 15.77 0.30
CA GLY A 102 -15.74 16.81 0.12
C GLY A 102 -14.95 17.14 1.40
N TYR A 103 -15.32 16.57 2.55
CA TYR A 103 -14.65 16.82 3.84
C TYR A 103 -13.84 15.62 4.35
N LEU A 104 -13.94 14.45 3.72
CA LEU A 104 -13.30 13.21 4.19
C LEU A 104 -11.78 13.37 4.37
N ARG A 105 -11.13 14.11 3.47
CA ARG A 105 -9.67 14.35 3.55
C ARG A 105 -9.26 15.10 4.81
N ASP A 106 -10.10 15.99 5.33
CA ASP A 106 -9.82 16.75 6.55
C ASP A 106 -10.21 15.94 7.80
N GLU A 107 -11.24 15.10 7.70
CA GLU A 107 -11.69 14.25 8.81
C GLU A 107 -10.78 13.05 9.08
N ILE A 108 -10.23 12.43 8.04
CA ILE A 108 -9.40 11.24 8.20
C ILE A 108 -8.05 11.57 8.86
N LYS A 109 -7.84 10.96 10.04
CA LYS A 109 -6.71 11.22 10.93
C LYS A 109 -5.86 9.97 11.09
N GLU A 110 -4.55 10.11 10.96
CA GLU A 110 -3.61 9.03 11.28
C GLU A 110 -3.58 8.80 12.80
N VAL A 111 -3.66 7.55 13.21
CA VAL A 111 -3.64 7.10 14.61
C VAL A 111 -2.56 6.04 14.82
N GLY A 112 -2.09 5.88 16.07
CA GLY A 112 -1.05 4.91 16.39
C GLY A 112 -1.55 3.45 16.40
N MET A 113 -0.67 2.51 16.07
CA MET A 113 -0.97 1.07 16.07
C MET A 113 -1.58 0.57 17.40
N LEU A 114 -1.05 1.01 18.55
CA LEU A 114 -1.58 0.59 19.85
C LEU A 114 -3.02 1.07 20.07
N TYR A 115 -3.34 2.29 19.60
CA TYR A 115 -4.71 2.82 19.66
C TYR A 115 -5.65 1.99 18.77
N ALA A 116 -5.23 1.73 17.53
CA ALA A 116 -5.97 0.89 16.60
C ALA A 116 -6.22 -0.52 17.15
N ALA A 117 -5.20 -1.15 17.76
CA ALA A 117 -5.32 -2.47 18.36
C ALA A 117 -6.32 -2.51 19.52
N VAL A 118 -6.28 -1.53 20.42
CA VAL A 118 -7.22 -1.45 21.54
C VAL A 118 -8.65 -1.23 21.04
N LYS A 119 -8.85 -0.40 20.01
CA LYS A 119 -10.18 -0.21 19.38
C LYS A 119 -10.68 -1.51 18.73
N HIS A 120 -9.86 -2.13 17.88
CA HIS A 120 -10.23 -3.33 17.13
C HIS A 120 -10.57 -4.51 18.05
N SER A 121 -9.79 -4.71 19.12
CA SER A 121 -10.06 -5.76 20.11
C SER A 121 -11.37 -5.63 20.88
N ARG A 122 -12.02 -4.46 20.82
CA ARG A 122 -13.26 -4.15 21.54
C ARG A 122 -14.47 -4.12 20.62
N THR A 123 -14.27 -4.24 19.31
CA THR A 123 -15.36 -4.35 18.34
C THR A 123 -16.01 -5.70 18.50
N VAL A 124 -17.34 -5.71 18.49
CA VAL A 124 -18.12 -6.94 18.48
C VAL A 124 -18.36 -7.36 17.04
N THR A 125 -18.31 -8.66 16.78
CA THR A 125 -18.71 -9.27 15.51
C THR A 125 -20.22 -9.14 15.33
N GLU A 126 -20.72 -9.52 14.16
CA GLU A 126 -22.15 -9.58 13.86
C GLU A 126 -22.95 -10.42 14.88
N ASP A 127 -22.30 -11.42 15.49
CA ASP A 127 -22.86 -12.29 16.53
C ASP A 127 -22.82 -11.68 17.95
N GLN A 128 -22.43 -10.41 18.08
CA GLN A 128 -22.22 -9.70 19.36
C GLN A 128 -21.12 -10.29 20.25
N GLU A 129 -20.21 -11.08 19.66
CA GLU A 129 -19.05 -11.63 20.36
C GLU A 129 -17.80 -10.79 20.07
N LEU A 130 -16.85 -10.77 20.99
CA LEU A 130 -15.56 -10.12 20.73
C LEU A 130 -14.71 -10.99 19.82
N SER A 131 -14.09 -10.38 18.81
CA SER A 131 -13.09 -11.08 17.98
C SER A 131 -11.97 -11.64 18.86
N PRO A 132 -11.55 -12.90 18.64
CA PRO A 132 -10.38 -13.45 19.30
C PRO A 132 -9.17 -12.54 19.11
N ILE A 133 -8.37 -12.37 20.16
CA ILE A 133 -7.18 -11.49 20.09
C ILE A 133 -6.16 -11.98 19.06
N SER A 134 -6.12 -13.29 18.77
CA SER A 134 -5.30 -13.87 17.70
C SER A 134 -5.64 -13.26 16.34
N ASP A 135 -6.93 -13.15 16.05
CA ASP A 135 -7.45 -12.76 14.74
C ASP A 135 -7.24 -11.24 14.58
N VAL A 136 -7.52 -10.48 15.64
CA VAL A 136 -7.21 -9.04 15.71
C VAL A 136 -5.72 -8.79 15.42
N LEU A 137 -4.81 -9.57 16.02
CA LEU A 137 -3.38 -9.42 15.78
C LEU A 137 -2.98 -9.82 14.36
N GLU A 138 -3.54 -10.90 13.82
CA GLU A 138 -3.30 -11.32 12.44
C GLU A 138 -3.71 -10.23 11.44
N GLU A 139 -4.90 -9.65 11.62
CA GLU A 139 -5.40 -8.57 10.78
C GLU A 139 -4.58 -7.29 10.90
N LEU A 140 -4.07 -6.95 12.08
CA LEU A 140 -3.19 -5.79 12.28
C LEU A 140 -1.80 -6.02 11.67
N GLN A 141 -1.26 -7.24 11.77
CA GLN A 141 0.11 -7.56 11.33
C GLN A 141 0.21 -7.98 9.87
N SER A 142 -0.91 -8.28 9.20
CA SER A 142 -0.89 -8.64 7.77
C SER A 142 -0.30 -7.50 6.91
N ASN A 143 0.12 -7.80 5.69
CA ASN A 143 0.54 -6.76 4.74
C ASN A 143 -0.66 -6.20 3.93
N GLU A 144 -1.86 -6.66 4.22
CA GLU A 144 -3.09 -6.27 3.52
C GLU A 144 -3.65 -4.96 4.08
N GLU A 145 -4.10 -4.11 3.16
CA GLU A 145 -4.80 -2.86 3.46
C GLU A 145 -6.30 -3.15 3.50
N ARG A 146 -6.99 -2.71 4.55
CA ARG A 146 -8.42 -3.02 4.73
C ARG A 146 -9.09 -2.11 5.75
N VAL A 147 -10.42 -2.07 5.71
CA VAL A 147 -11.24 -1.57 6.81
C VAL A 147 -11.25 -2.62 7.93
N LEU A 148 -10.81 -2.22 9.13
CA LEU A 148 -10.78 -3.07 10.33
C LEU A 148 -12.10 -2.98 11.11
N ILE A 149 -12.65 -1.77 11.17
CA ILE A 149 -13.91 -1.48 11.86
C ILE A 149 -14.70 -0.53 10.97
N MET A 150 -16.00 -0.77 10.85
CA MET A 150 -16.97 0.18 10.30
C MET A 150 -18.16 0.31 11.25
N ASP A 151 -18.90 1.40 11.13
CA ASP A 151 -20.11 1.65 11.90
C ASP A 151 -21.12 0.50 11.71
N GLY A 152 -21.53 -0.13 12.81
CA GLY A 152 -22.46 -1.26 12.77
C GLY A 152 -23.85 -0.91 12.22
N SER A 153 -24.20 0.38 12.10
CA SER A 153 -25.43 0.81 11.43
C SER A 153 -25.40 0.63 9.90
N LEU A 154 -24.23 0.30 9.32
CA LEU A 154 -24.04 0.03 7.90
C LEU A 154 -24.22 -1.45 7.52
N LEU A 155 -24.37 -2.35 8.52
CA LEU A 155 -24.53 -3.80 8.37
C LEU A 155 -26.00 -4.23 8.56
#